data_AF-A0A7L3Y0W3-F1
#
_entry.id   AF-A0A7L3Y0W3-F1
#
_cell.length_a   1.000
_cell.length_b   1.000
_cell.length_c   1.000
_cell.angle_alpha   90.00
_cell.angle_beta   90.00
_cell.angle_gamma   90.00
#
_symmetry.space_group_name_H-M   'P 1'
#
loop_
_entity.id
_entity.type
_entity.pdbx_description
1 polymer ?
#
loop_
_entity_poly.entity_id
_entity_poly.type
_entity_poly.pdbx_seq_one_letter_code
_entity_poly.pdbx_strand_id
1 'polypeptide(L)'
;GGGCPMVQQHPRYITAKKNMPVHFICYSQEPHSMQWYKVAEDSDDFYELDRNTSRYSIERKYKFINFTIFRITYEDNGIYVCDSKNLTEKKWPHLCGTELRVMGHSNIQQIQSRNTLKDAIIIIQSILLVIFISVPMLLFLDKVSDSVSSSGDVPSFTAAGLEVEQMATYEDITPFRDVKAKWTVGEHPGEE
;
A
#
# COMPACT_ATOMS: atom_id res chain seq x y z
N GLY A 1 -8.34 3.13 -26.34
CA GLY A 1 -6.96 3.64 -26.31
C GLY A 1 -6.34 3.36 -27.65
N GLY A 2 -6.06 4.40 -28.44
CA GLY A 2 -5.40 4.24 -29.74
C GLY A 2 -3.91 3.98 -29.53
N GLY A 3 -3.42 2.80 -29.92
CA GLY A 3 -2.00 2.51 -29.94
C GLY A 3 -1.28 3.32 -31.00
N CYS A 4 -0.02 3.69 -30.75
CA CYS A 4 0.83 4.41 -31.70
C CYS A 4 1.44 3.41 -32.68
N PRO A 5 0.98 3.33 -33.95
CA PRO A 5 1.26 2.16 -34.77
C PRO A 5 2.62 2.20 -35.47
N MET A 6 3.33 3.34 -35.47
CA MET A 6 4.44 3.58 -36.41
C MET A 6 5.78 3.96 -35.75
N VAL A 7 5.78 4.34 -34.46
CA VAL A 7 6.96 4.86 -33.80
C VAL A 7 7.09 4.30 -32.38
N GLN A 8 8.26 3.71 -32.08
CA GLN A 8 8.58 3.23 -30.73
C GLN A 8 9.51 4.24 -30.05
N GLN A 9 8.98 4.99 -29.09
CA GLN A 9 9.73 5.96 -28.31
C GLN A 9 10.07 5.40 -26.92
N HIS A 10 11.34 5.56 -26.50
CA HIS A 10 11.84 5.09 -25.21
C HIS A 10 12.87 6.07 -24.63
N PRO A 11 12.88 6.28 -23.30
CA PRO A 11 11.90 5.84 -22.29
C PRO A 11 10.61 6.67 -22.31
N ARG A 12 9.53 6.26 -21.62
CA ARG A 12 8.25 7.00 -21.57
C ARG A 12 8.21 8.13 -20.54
N TYR A 13 9.05 8.03 -19.53
CA TYR A 13 9.13 8.99 -18.45
C TYR A 13 10.58 9.08 -17.98
N ILE A 14 11.10 10.29 -17.86
CA ILE A 14 12.46 10.57 -17.43
C ILE A 14 12.39 11.53 -16.26
N THR A 15 13.02 11.15 -15.16
CA THR A 15 13.30 12.04 -14.05
C THR A 15 14.79 12.26 -13.96
N ALA A 16 15.23 13.51 -14.04
CA ALA A 16 16.66 13.82 -14.06
C ALA A 16 16.98 15.06 -13.20
N LYS A 17 18.17 15.07 -12.62
CA LYS A 17 18.65 16.21 -11.83
C LYS A 17 19.05 17.35 -12.77
N LYS A 18 18.76 18.60 -12.37
CA LYS A 18 19.22 19.81 -13.09
C LYS A 18 20.71 19.73 -13.47
N ASN A 19 21.07 20.29 -14.63
CA ASN A 19 22.41 20.27 -15.24
C ASN A 19 22.92 18.90 -15.71
N MET A 20 22.12 17.85 -15.64
CA MET A 20 22.46 16.56 -16.26
C MET A 20 22.06 16.52 -17.74
N PRO A 21 22.78 15.77 -18.58
CA PRO A 21 22.33 15.46 -19.92
C PRO A 21 21.17 14.47 -19.89
N VAL A 22 20.26 14.59 -20.85
CA VAL A 22 19.14 13.66 -21.06
C VAL A 22 19.06 13.27 -22.53
N HIS A 23 18.80 12.00 -22.78
CA HIS A 23 18.71 11.42 -24.12
C HIS A 23 17.32 10.84 -24.35
N PHE A 24 16.78 11.10 -25.53
CA PHE A 24 15.50 10.61 -26.02
C PHE A 24 15.75 9.84 -27.30
N ILE A 25 15.14 8.66 -27.41
CA ILE A 25 15.34 7.77 -28.56
C ILE A 25 13.97 7.44 -29.16
N CYS A 26 13.88 7.59 -30.47
CA CYS A 26 12.71 7.26 -31.25
C CYS A 26 13.11 6.33 -32.39
N TYR A 27 12.61 5.10 -32.37
CA TYR A 27 12.84 4.09 -33.39
C TYR A 27 11.77 4.20 -34.48
N SER A 28 12.22 4.25 -35.73
CA SER A 28 11.37 4.34 -36.91
C SER A 28 12.07 3.69 -38.10
N GLN A 29 11.29 3.17 -39.06
CA GLN A 29 11.80 2.64 -40.32
C GLN A 29 12.29 3.76 -41.25
N GLU A 30 11.78 4.98 -41.08
CA GLU A 30 12.11 6.15 -41.88
C GLU A 30 12.55 7.33 -40.99
N PRO A 31 13.71 7.26 -40.32
CA PRO A 31 14.14 8.31 -39.37
C PRO A 31 14.37 9.68 -40.02
N HIS A 32 14.55 9.72 -41.35
CA HIS A 32 14.68 10.97 -42.11
C HIS A 32 13.37 11.74 -42.26
N SER A 33 12.21 11.06 -42.19
CA SER A 33 10.87 11.66 -42.24
C SER A 33 10.33 12.00 -40.84
N MET A 34 11.08 11.69 -39.77
CA MET A 34 10.71 11.97 -38.38
C MET A 34 11.32 13.27 -37.85
N GLN A 35 10.68 13.85 -36.83
CA GLN A 35 11.01 15.10 -36.15
C GLN A 35 10.64 15.05 -34.67
N TRP A 36 11.33 15.84 -33.86
CA TRP A 36 11.02 16.02 -32.44
C TRP A 36 10.18 17.28 -32.22
N TYR A 37 9.22 17.16 -31.32
CA TYR A 37 8.34 18.23 -30.86
C TYR A 37 8.36 18.29 -29.33
N LYS A 38 8.21 19.48 -28.77
CA LYS A 38 8.01 19.69 -27.33
C LYS A 38 6.63 20.26 -27.09
N VAL A 39 5.87 19.64 -26.20
CA VAL A 39 4.62 20.15 -25.64
C VAL A 39 4.92 20.62 -24.22
N ALA A 40 4.63 21.88 -23.93
CA ALA A 40 4.80 22.40 -22.57
C ALA A 40 3.70 21.85 -21.65
N GLU A 41 3.94 21.85 -20.33
CA GLU A 41 2.98 21.29 -19.36
C GLU A 41 1.69 22.13 -19.28
N ASP A 42 1.80 23.46 -19.49
CA ASP A 42 0.72 24.42 -19.30
C ASP A 42 0.09 24.94 -20.61
N SER A 43 0.58 24.49 -21.77
CA SER A 43 0.05 24.90 -23.07
C SER A 43 -0.14 23.72 -24.00
N ASP A 44 -1.18 23.81 -24.82
CA ASP A 44 -1.44 22.87 -25.91
C ASP A 44 -0.57 23.18 -27.15
N ASP A 45 0.32 24.18 -27.02
CA ASP A 45 1.23 24.60 -28.07
C ASP A 45 2.40 23.62 -28.17
N PHE A 46 2.67 23.19 -29.39
CA PHE A 46 3.82 22.37 -29.72
C PHE A 46 4.90 23.20 -30.40
N TYR A 47 6.15 22.98 -29.97
CA TYR A 47 7.32 23.61 -30.55
C TYR A 47 8.11 22.59 -31.35
N GLU A 48 8.34 22.87 -32.62
CA GLU A 48 9.21 22.06 -33.46
C GLU A 48 10.67 22.23 -33.03
N LEU A 49 11.37 21.11 -32.85
CA LEU A 49 12.80 21.07 -32.55
C LEU A 49 13.52 20.62 -33.82
N ASP A 50 13.83 21.52 -34.76
CA ASP A 50 14.36 21.18 -36.09
C ASP A 50 15.90 21.15 -36.18
N ARG A 51 16.57 22.02 -35.42
CA ARG A 51 18.00 22.32 -35.57
C ARG A 51 18.80 22.07 -34.31
N ASN A 52 20.08 21.74 -34.51
CA ASN A 52 21.03 21.66 -33.41
C ASN A 52 21.33 23.06 -32.87
N THR A 53 21.37 23.17 -31.55
CA THR A 53 21.72 24.41 -30.83
C THR A 53 22.86 24.13 -29.85
N SER A 54 23.32 25.16 -29.14
CA SER A 54 24.27 24.97 -28.03
C SER A 54 23.65 24.23 -26.83
N ARG A 55 22.32 24.17 -26.73
CA ARG A 55 21.58 23.57 -25.62
C ARG A 55 21.21 22.11 -25.87
N TYR A 56 20.96 21.76 -27.13
CA TYR A 56 20.53 20.42 -27.52
C TYR A 56 21.00 20.03 -28.92
N SER A 57 21.08 18.72 -29.17
CA SER A 57 21.45 18.14 -30.46
C SER A 57 20.49 17.03 -30.87
N ILE A 58 20.24 16.95 -32.17
CA ILE A 58 19.44 15.92 -32.82
C ILE A 58 20.34 15.15 -33.77
N GLU A 59 20.36 13.84 -33.62
CA GLU A 59 21.17 12.92 -34.43
C GLU A 59 20.25 11.91 -35.11
N ARG A 60 20.34 11.79 -36.44
CA ARG A 60 19.56 10.80 -37.21
C ARG A 60 20.48 9.68 -37.65
N LYS A 61 20.14 8.45 -37.26
CA LYS A 61 20.82 7.22 -37.70
C LYS A 61 19.85 6.35 -38.49
N TYR A 62 20.33 5.21 -38.99
CA TYR A 62 19.58 4.35 -39.89
C TYR A 62 18.23 3.84 -39.35
N LYS A 63 18.11 3.57 -38.03
CA LYS A 63 16.88 3.02 -37.42
C LYS A 63 16.23 3.91 -36.37
N PHE A 64 16.83 5.05 -36.07
CA PHE A 64 16.34 5.91 -34.99
C PHE A 64 16.80 7.35 -35.13
N ILE A 65 16.06 8.23 -34.47
CA ILE A 65 16.37 9.62 -34.26
C ILE A 65 16.58 9.85 -32.76
N ASN A 66 17.75 10.40 -32.41
CA ASN A 66 18.13 10.76 -31.05
C ASN A 66 17.95 12.25 -30.85
N PHE A 67 17.43 12.62 -29.68
CA PHE A 67 17.43 13.99 -29.20
C PHE A 67 18.15 14.03 -27.86
N THR A 68 19.08 14.97 -27.69
CA THR A 68 19.88 15.09 -26.48
C THR A 68 19.86 16.54 -26.01
N ILE A 69 19.48 16.75 -24.76
CA ILE A 69 19.62 18.03 -24.07
C ILE A 69 20.88 17.94 -23.22
N PHE A 70 21.84 18.84 -23.41
CA PHE A 70 23.15 18.74 -22.74
C PHE A 70 23.09 19.13 -21.27
N ARG A 71 22.27 20.14 -20.92
CA ARG A 71 22.17 20.70 -19.57
C ARG A 71 20.73 21.10 -19.27
N ILE A 72 19.96 20.17 -18.71
CA ILE A 72 18.54 20.40 -18.43
C ILE A 72 18.32 21.47 -17.34
N THR A 73 17.30 22.31 -17.53
CA THR A 73 16.77 23.31 -16.60
C THR A 73 15.28 23.05 -16.35
N TYR A 74 14.66 23.73 -15.39
CA TYR A 74 13.23 23.54 -15.10
C TYR A 74 12.31 23.93 -16.28
N GLU A 75 12.78 24.82 -17.15
CA GLU A 75 12.09 25.19 -18.39
C GLU A 75 12.03 24.02 -19.39
N ASP A 76 12.90 23.02 -19.26
CA ASP A 76 12.90 21.83 -20.10
C ASP A 76 11.86 20.78 -19.66
N ASN A 77 11.10 21.04 -18.58
CA ASN A 77 9.95 20.22 -18.23
C ASN A 77 8.91 20.21 -19.38
N GLY A 78 8.28 19.06 -19.57
CA GLY A 78 7.23 18.88 -20.58
C GLY A 78 7.27 17.51 -21.23
N ILE A 79 6.48 17.37 -22.30
CA ILE A 79 6.33 16.12 -23.05
C ILE A 79 7.03 16.26 -24.39
N TYR A 80 7.98 15.38 -24.66
CA TYR A 80 8.72 15.31 -25.91
C TYR A 80 8.12 14.23 -26.80
N VAL A 81 7.77 14.57 -28.04
CA VAL A 81 7.12 13.65 -28.97
C VAL A 81 7.94 13.53 -30.24
N CYS A 82 8.16 12.30 -30.69
CA CYS A 82 8.72 12.01 -32.00
C CYS A 82 7.59 11.65 -32.97
N ASP A 83 7.48 12.40 -34.06
CA ASP A 83 6.46 12.15 -35.07
C ASP A 83 6.96 12.55 -36.47
N SER A 84 6.18 12.27 -37.50
CA SER A 84 6.45 12.62 -38.88
C SER A 84 6.47 14.14 -39.10
N LYS A 85 7.38 14.61 -39.96
CA LYS A 85 7.55 16.04 -40.32
C LYS A 85 6.30 16.70 -40.92
N ASN A 86 5.38 15.92 -41.49
CA ASN A 86 4.19 16.40 -42.18
C ASN A 86 2.95 16.41 -41.27
N LEU A 87 3.13 16.62 -39.96
CA LEU A 87 2.01 16.91 -39.07
C LEU A 87 1.32 18.19 -39.55
N THR A 88 0.19 18.02 -40.24
CA THR A 88 -0.72 19.11 -40.56
C THR A 88 -1.33 19.57 -39.24
N GLU A 89 -1.41 20.89 -39.01
CA GLU A 89 -1.81 21.58 -37.77
C GLU A 89 -3.11 21.07 -37.08
N LYS A 90 -3.86 20.16 -37.72
CA LYS A 90 -5.10 19.55 -37.21
C LYS A 90 -4.98 18.09 -36.79
N LYS A 91 -3.84 17.42 -37.00
CA LYS A 91 -3.58 16.08 -36.46
C LYS A 91 -2.64 16.23 -35.28
N TRP A 92 -3.22 16.11 -34.09
CA TRP A 92 -2.46 15.95 -32.86
C TRP A 92 -1.41 14.85 -33.05
N PRO A 93 -0.15 15.10 -32.65
CA PRO A 93 0.81 14.02 -32.52
C PRO A 93 0.17 12.95 -31.63
N HIS A 94 0.11 11.70 -32.12
CA HIS A 94 -0.42 10.62 -31.30
C HIS A 94 0.33 10.64 -29.95
N LEU A 95 -0.38 10.79 -28.81
CA LEU A 95 0.14 11.14 -27.47
C LEU A 95 1.17 10.16 -26.83
N CYS A 96 1.93 9.43 -27.64
CA CYS A 96 3.04 8.59 -27.25
C CYS A 96 4.34 9.40 -27.13
N GLY A 97 4.40 10.32 -26.16
CA GLY A 97 5.61 11.07 -25.83
C GLY A 97 6.48 10.42 -24.75
N THR A 98 7.53 11.15 -24.40
CA THR A 98 8.37 10.97 -23.21
C THR A 98 8.20 12.19 -22.35
N GLU A 99 7.72 12.02 -21.13
CA GLU A 99 7.65 13.11 -20.15
C GLU A 99 9.00 13.30 -19.46
N LEU A 100 9.52 14.53 -19.45
CA LEU A 100 10.71 14.91 -18.69
C LEU A 100 10.32 15.73 -17.46
N ARG A 101 10.73 15.25 -16.28
CA ARG A 101 10.66 16.01 -15.02
C ARG A 101 12.05 16.28 -14.47
N VAL A 102 12.39 17.56 -14.39
CA VAL A 102 13.65 18.03 -13.83
C VAL A 102 13.50 18.22 -12.31
N MET A 103 14.25 17.42 -11.55
CA MET A 103 14.22 17.44 -10.09
C MET A 103 15.11 18.55 -9.52
N GLY A 104 14.55 19.28 -8.55
CA GLY A 104 15.31 20.15 -7.67
C GLY A 104 16.00 19.39 -6.53
N HIS A 105 17.01 20.01 -5.92
CA HIS A 105 17.76 19.44 -4.80
C HIS A 105 16.87 19.08 -3.60
N SER A 106 15.85 19.89 -3.32
CA SER A 106 14.88 19.68 -2.24
C SER A 106 13.95 18.49 -2.50
N ASN A 107 13.50 18.28 -3.74
CA ASN A 107 12.51 17.26 -4.08
C ASN A 107 13.09 15.83 -3.93
N ILE A 108 14.36 15.62 -4.31
CA ILE A 108 15.02 14.32 -4.16
C ILE A 108 15.16 13.95 -2.68
N GLN A 109 15.61 14.88 -1.84
CA GLN A 109 15.73 14.64 -0.39
C GLN A 109 14.37 14.42 0.27
N GLN A 110 13.32 15.11 -0.19
CA GLN A 110 11.95 14.95 0.30
C GLN A 110 11.31 13.62 -0.12
N ILE A 111 11.59 13.13 -1.35
CA ILE A 111 11.16 11.81 -1.81
C ILE A 111 11.88 10.72 -1.00
N GLN A 112 13.19 10.88 -0.79
CA GLN A 112 13.99 9.91 -0.06
C GLN A 112 13.60 9.84 1.43
N SER A 113 13.31 10.97 2.08
CA SER A 113 12.86 11.00 3.48
C SER A 113 11.43 10.46 3.67
N ARG A 114 10.55 10.61 2.67
CA ARG A 114 9.22 10.02 2.71
C ARG A 114 9.26 8.49 2.58
N ASN A 115 10.22 7.96 1.82
CA ASN A 115 10.40 6.52 1.67
C ASN A 115 10.94 5.90 2.97
N THR A 116 11.90 6.54 3.64
CA THR A 116 12.41 6.05 4.93
C THR A 116 11.37 6.09 6.04
N LEU A 117 10.47 7.09 6.07
CA LEU A 117 9.34 7.10 7.00
C LEU A 117 8.39 5.93 6.77
N LYS A 118 8.04 5.65 5.51
CA LYS A 118 7.17 4.52 5.15
C LYS A 118 7.80 3.18 5.53
N ASP A 119 9.08 2.99 5.24
CA ASP A 119 9.80 1.76 5.58
C ASP A 119 9.92 1.59 7.11
N ALA A 120 10.16 2.67 7.86
CA ALA A 120 10.20 2.63 9.33
C ALA A 120 8.83 2.27 9.94
N ILE A 121 7.73 2.82 9.40
CA ILE A 121 6.37 2.47 9.85
C ILE A 121 6.08 0.99 9.59
N ILE A 122 6.44 0.47 8.40
CA ILE A 122 6.25 -0.95 8.06
C ILE A 122 7.02 -1.85 9.02
N ILE A 123 8.28 -1.50 9.33
CA ILE A 123 9.11 -2.27 10.28
C ILE A 123 8.48 -2.25 11.68
N ILE A 124 8.12 -1.08 12.21
CA ILE A 124 7.52 -0.95 13.55
C ILE A 124 6.20 -1.75 13.61
N GLN A 125 5.33 -1.61 12.62
CA GLN A 125 4.06 -2.34 12.57
C GLN A 125 4.27 -3.85 12.53
N SER A 126 5.25 -4.34 11.75
CA SER A 126 5.55 -5.78 11.67
C SER A 126 6.05 -6.34 13.01
N ILE A 127 6.94 -5.62 13.71
CA ILE A 127 7.45 -6.02 15.02
C ILE A 127 6.32 -6.05 16.06
N LEU A 128 5.48 -5.01 16.07
CA LEU A 128 4.37 -4.90 17.01
C LEU A 128 3.39 -6.08 16.85
N LEU A 129 3.02 -6.42 15.60
CA LEU A 129 2.13 -7.54 15.31
C LEU A 129 2.69 -8.89 15.78
N VAL A 130 3.99 -9.15 15.57
CA VAL A 130 4.63 -10.38 16.04
C VAL A 130 4.57 -10.49 17.57
N ILE A 131 4.83 -9.40 18.29
CA ILE A 131 4.72 -9.37 19.75
C ILE A 131 3.27 -9.60 20.19
N PHE A 132 2.30 -8.93 19.56
CA PHE A 132 0.88 -9.07 19.90
C PHE A 132 0.28 -10.45 19.60
N ILE A 133 0.85 -11.20 18.66
CA ILE A 133 0.42 -12.59 18.41
C ILE A 133 1.16 -13.55 19.34
N SER A 134 2.46 -13.37 19.52
CA SER A 134 3.29 -14.30 20.32
C SER A 134 3.00 -14.22 21.82
N VAL A 135 2.81 -13.03 22.40
CA VAL A 135 2.59 -12.87 23.85
C VAL A 135 1.30 -13.56 24.32
N PRO A 136 0.13 -13.37 23.70
CA PRO A 136 -1.07 -14.12 24.07
C PRO A 136 -0.89 -15.62 23.84
N MET A 137 -0.30 -16.05 22.73
CA MET A 137 -0.05 -17.48 22.47
C MET A 137 0.83 -18.11 23.55
N LEU A 138 1.89 -17.43 23.99
CA LEU A 138 2.74 -17.89 25.08
C LEU A 138 2.00 -17.95 26.41
N LEU A 139 1.22 -16.90 26.75
CA LEU A 139 0.41 -16.89 27.97
C LEU A 139 -0.68 -17.97 27.97
N PHE A 140 -1.29 -18.25 26.81
CA PHE A 140 -2.24 -19.34 26.65
C PHE A 140 -1.56 -20.71 26.75
N LEU A 141 -0.36 -20.89 26.20
CA LEU A 141 0.41 -22.14 26.30
C LEU A 141 0.87 -22.40 27.74
N ASP A 142 1.33 -21.38 28.46
CA ASP A 142 1.78 -21.53 29.86
C ASP A 142 0.62 -21.95 30.77
N LYS A 143 -0.56 -21.34 30.56
CA LYS A 143 -1.79 -21.69 31.27
C LYS A 143 -2.30 -23.10 30.94
N VAL A 144 -2.06 -23.59 29.72
CA VAL A 144 -2.31 -24.99 29.36
C VAL A 144 -1.26 -25.90 30.01
N SER A 145 0.01 -25.50 30.09
CA SER A 145 1.08 -26.28 30.71
C SER A 145 0.89 -26.44 32.22
N ASP A 146 0.46 -25.39 32.93
CA ASP A 146 0.10 -25.44 34.34
C ASP A 146 -1.13 -26.31 34.60
N SER A 147 -2.05 -26.36 33.63
CA SER A 147 -3.20 -27.29 33.71
C SER A 147 -2.82 -28.75 33.41
N VAL A 148 -1.73 -28.97 32.65
CA VAL A 148 -1.19 -30.30 32.30
C VAL A 148 -0.24 -30.83 33.38
N SER A 149 0.47 -29.98 34.10
CA SER A 149 1.32 -30.40 35.24
C SER A 149 0.51 -30.69 36.52
N SER A 150 -0.75 -30.23 36.60
CA SER A 150 -1.68 -30.59 37.68
C SER A 150 -2.60 -31.78 37.35
N SER A 151 -2.46 -32.43 36.20
CA SER A 151 -3.30 -33.56 35.82
C SER A 151 -2.44 -34.75 35.38
N GLY A 152 -1.95 -35.49 36.38
CA GLY A 152 -1.96 -36.93 36.23
C GLY A 152 -3.43 -37.33 36.10
N ASP A 153 -3.89 -37.59 34.88
CA ASP A 153 -4.79 -38.68 34.50
C ASP A 153 -5.40 -38.45 33.09
N VAL A 154 -4.90 -39.27 32.15
CA VAL A 154 -5.51 -39.85 30.93
C VAL A 154 -6.33 -38.95 29.97
N PRO A 155 -6.02 -38.96 28.65
CA PRO A 155 -6.73 -38.13 27.68
C PRO A 155 -8.06 -38.77 27.27
N SER A 156 -9.17 -38.01 27.33
CA SER A 156 -10.37 -38.34 26.55
C SER A 156 -10.72 -37.21 25.60
N PHE A 157 -10.76 -37.61 24.33
CA PHE A 157 -11.17 -36.84 23.18
C PHE A 157 -12.68 -36.56 23.30
N THR A 158 -13.10 -35.35 22.89
CA THR A 158 -14.46 -35.00 22.44
C THR A 158 -15.66 -35.13 23.40
N ALA A 159 -16.23 -33.99 23.79
CA ALA A 159 -17.64 -33.60 23.59
C ALA A 159 -17.81 -32.24 24.28
N ALA A 160 -17.83 -31.13 23.54
CA ALA A 160 -19.03 -30.58 22.91
C ALA A 160 -20.15 -30.35 23.95
N GLY A 161 -20.48 -29.09 24.15
CA GLY A 161 -21.15 -28.58 25.34
C GLY A 161 -22.45 -29.25 25.75
N LEU A 162 -22.73 -29.17 27.06
CA LEU A 162 -24.08 -29.01 27.56
C LEU A 162 -23.99 -28.44 28.99
N GLU A 163 -24.35 -27.17 29.13
CA GLU A 163 -24.77 -26.63 30.42
C GLU A 163 -26.00 -27.41 30.88
N VAL A 164 -25.95 -28.00 32.08
CA VAL A 164 -27.16 -28.38 32.80
C VAL A 164 -26.95 -28.11 34.29
N GLU A 165 -27.48 -27.00 34.78
CA GLU A 165 -27.82 -26.83 36.19
C GLU A 165 -28.87 -27.89 36.55
N GLN A 166 -28.61 -28.73 37.56
CA GLN A 166 -29.68 -29.51 38.18
C GLN A 166 -29.50 -29.69 39.69
N MET A 167 -30.16 -28.78 40.42
CA MET A 167 -31.04 -28.96 41.58
C MET A 167 -30.90 -30.24 42.46
N ALA A 168 -30.55 -29.98 43.72
CA ALA A 168 -30.90 -30.64 44.99
C ALA A 168 -31.14 -32.17 45.05
N THR A 169 -30.23 -32.86 45.74
CA THR A 169 -30.49 -34.20 46.30
C THR A 169 -30.79 -34.10 47.80
N TYR A 170 -32.06 -34.25 48.11
CA TYR A 170 -32.62 -34.39 49.44
C TYR A 170 -32.62 -35.87 49.81
N GLU A 171 -31.98 -36.28 50.90
CA GLU A 171 -32.38 -37.40 51.75
C GLU A 171 -31.57 -37.36 53.06
N ASP A 172 -32.11 -36.70 54.10
CA ASP A 172 -31.92 -37.19 55.46
C ASP A 172 -33.04 -36.64 56.38
N ILE A 173 -34.23 -37.24 56.30
CA ILE A 173 -35.28 -37.05 57.30
C ILE A 173 -35.48 -38.37 58.03
N THR A 174 -35.04 -38.39 59.29
CA THR A 174 -35.35 -39.44 60.25
C THR A 174 -36.81 -39.33 60.72
N PRO A 175 -37.53 -40.45 60.93
CA PRO A 175 -38.94 -40.40 61.25
C PRO A 175 -39.19 -39.96 62.70
N PHE A 176 -40.17 -39.06 62.82
CA PHE A 176 -40.73 -38.44 64.02
C PHE A 176 -40.80 -39.32 65.27
N ARG A 177 -40.28 -38.79 66.39
CA ARG A 177 -40.86 -39.03 67.72
C ARG A 177 -41.30 -37.72 68.34
N ASP A 178 -42.59 -37.67 68.66
CA ASP A 178 -43.32 -36.62 69.37
C ASP A 178 -42.65 -36.19 70.68
N VAL A 179 -42.22 -34.93 70.79
CA VAL A 179 -42.42 -34.12 72.01
C VAL A 179 -42.71 -32.67 71.62
N LYS A 180 -43.98 -32.33 71.82
CA LYS A 180 -44.69 -31.05 71.78
C LYS A 180 -44.02 -29.91 72.58
N ALA A 181 -43.77 -28.75 71.96
CA ALA A 181 -43.85 -27.40 72.55
C ALA A 181 -43.61 -26.32 71.46
N LYS A 182 -44.62 -25.96 70.66
CA LYS A 182 -45.51 -24.77 70.83
C LYS A 182 -44.80 -23.55 71.46
N TRP A 183 -44.35 -22.63 70.61
CA TRP A 183 -44.12 -21.24 70.98
C TRP A 183 -44.87 -20.33 70.03
N THR A 184 -45.96 -19.74 70.50
CA THR A 184 -46.28 -18.31 70.35
C THR A 184 -47.49 -17.98 71.23
N VAL A 185 -47.24 -17.16 72.25
CA VAL A 185 -47.95 -15.93 72.59
C VAL A 185 -49.46 -16.02 72.86
N GLY A 186 -49.82 -15.63 74.09
CA GLY A 186 -51.18 -15.26 74.49
C GLY A 186 -51.36 -15.19 76.00
N GLU A 187 -50.58 -14.37 76.72
CA GLU A 187 -50.99 -13.88 78.03
C GLU A 187 -51.88 -12.66 77.81
N HIS A 188 -53.11 -12.69 78.28
CA HIS A 188 -53.68 -11.66 79.16
C HIS A 188 -54.92 -12.24 79.89
N PRO A 189 -55.08 -11.98 81.20
CA PRO A 189 -56.01 -12.69 82.08
C PRO A 189 -57.40 -12.07 82.08
N GLY A 190 -58.41 -12.92 82.27
CA GLY A 190 -59.79 -12.53 82.49
C GLY A 190 -60.55 -13.71 83.10
N GLU A 191 -60.48 -13.83 84.42
CA GLU A 191 -61.41 -14.59 85.22
C GLU A 191 -62.44 -13.59 85.76
N GLU A 192 -63.70 -14.05 85.90
CA GLU A 192 -64.93 -13.37 86.35
C GLU A 192 -65.84 -12.76 85.25
#